data_AF-A0A139WXB1-F1
#
_entry.id   AF-A0A139WXB1-F1
#
_cell.length_a   1.000
_cell.length_b   1.000
_cell.length_c   1.000
_cell.angle_alpha   90.00
_cell.angle_beta   90.00
_cell.angle_gamma   90.00
#
_symmetry.space_group_name_H-M   'P 1'
#
loop_
_entity.id
_entity.type
_entity.pdbx_description
1 polymer ?
#
loop_
_entity_poly.entity_id
_entity_poly.type
_entity_poly.pdbx_seq_one_letter_code
_entity_poly.pdbx_strand_id
1 'polypeptide(L)'
;MHSTETITEPLELAWWVEIMTVFPRCSYFFGPFMSAEEADRSKAGYIEDLEQEGSQVMFAQVKWCQPPELTIVEHQVFSKG
;
A
#
# COMPACT_ATOMS: atom_id res chain seq x y z
N MET A 1 1.79 -25.97 -21.15
CA MET A 1 1.13 -25.72 -19.85
C MET A 1 2.20 -25.09 -18.97
N HIS A 2 2.25 -23.76 -18.89
CA HIS A 2 3.16 -23.10 -17.95
C HIS A 2 2.43 -22.96 -16.64
N SER A 3 2.93 -23.66 -15.63
CA SER A 3 2.42 -23.71 -14.28
C SER A 3 2.34 -22.30 -13.70
N THR A 4 1.15 -21.91 -13.24
CA THR A 4 0.94 -20.72 -12.43
C THR A 4 1.38 -21.05 -11.00
N GLU A 5 2.69 -21.11 -10.77
CA GLU A 5 3.23 -21.06 -9.42
C GLU A 5 3.28 -19.58 -9.02
N THR A 6 2.33 -19.18 -8.18
CA THR A 6 2.32 -17.88 -7.51
C THR A 6 3.52 -17.84 -6.55
N ILE A 7 4.71 -17.59 -7.10
CA ILE A 7 5.89 -17.23 -6.33
C ILE A 7 5.63 -15.79 -5.89
N THR A 8 5.34 -15.60 -4.61
CA THR A 8 5.37 -14.25 -4.01
C THR A 8 6.83 -13.82 -3.99
N GLU A 9 7.30 -13.28 -5.12
CA GLU A 9 8.63 -12.68 -5.21
C GLU A 9 8.74 -11.61 -4.10
N PRO A 10 9.88 -11.52 -3.41
CA PRO A 10 10.07 -10.49 -2.40
C PRO A 10 9.93 -9.11 -3.05
N LEU A 11 9.15 -8.23 -2.43
CA LEU A 11 9.02 -6.84 -2.91
C LEU A 11 10.40 -6.18 -2.93
N GLU A 12 10.66 -5.31 -3.90
CA GLU A 12 11.97 -4.71 -4.13
C GLU A 12 12.12 -3.34 -3.45
N LEU A 13 13.38 -2.95 -3.19
CA LEU A 13 13.74 -1.61 -2.73
C LEU A 13 13.59 -0.61 -3.87
N ALA A 14 12.55 0.22 -3.81
CA ALA A 14 12.20 1.17 -4.87
C ALA A 14 11.46 2.41 -4.31
N TRP A 15 10.95 3.28 -5.19
CA TRP A 15 9.99 4.32 -4.80
C TRP A 15 8.60 3.71 -4.67
N TRP A 16 7.94 3.95 -3.54
CA TRP A 16 6.59 3.48 -3.25
C TRP A 16 5.73 4.62 -2.71
N VAL A 17 4.43 4.55 -3.00
CA VAL A 17 3.41 5.35 -2.33
C VAL A 17 2.85 4.54 -1.18
N GLU A 18 3.04 5.01 0.05
CA GLU A 18 2.39 4.45 1.24
C GLU A 18 1.14 5.27 1.57
N ILE A 19 -0.02 4.62 1.65
CA ILE A 19 -1.29 5.24 2.06
C ILE A 19 -1.82 4.51 3.28
N MET A 20 -2.09 5.25 4.36
CA MET A 20 -2.77 4.71 5.53
C MET A 20 -4.23 5.12 5.58
N THR A 21 -5.11 4.19 5.93
CA THR A 21 -6.54 4.43 6.16
C THR A 21 -6.89 4.50 7.64
N VAL A 22 -8.02 5.13 7.97
CA VAL A 22 -8.50 5.32 9.34
C VAL A 22 -9.20 4.05 9.88
N PHE A 23 -10.16 3.49 9.14
CA PHE A 23 -10.90 2.30 9.57
C PHE A 23 -11.44 1.48 8.38
N PRO A 24 -11.12 0.18 8.27
CA PRO A 24 -10.08 -0.50 9.03
C PRO A 24 -8.73 0.22 8.83
N ARG A 25 -7.86 0.13 9.83
CA ARG A 25 -6.55 0.76 9.74
C ARG A 25 -5.65 -0.14 8.89
N CYS A 26 -5.43 0.28 7.65
CA CYS A 26 -4.63 -0.44 6.67
C CYS A 26 -3.52 0.47 6.16
N SER A 27 -2.36 -0.12 5.86
CA SER A 27 -1.28 0.52 5.09
C SER A 27 -1.18 -0.14 3.72
N TYR A 28 -1.40 0.64 2.66
CA TYR A 28 -1.30 0.22 1.27
C TYR A 28 0.00 0.74 0.66
N PHE A 29 0.72 -0.11 -0.08
CA PHE A 29 1.93 0.24 -0.81
C PHE A 29 1.72 0.05 -2.31
N PHE A 30 1.81 1.15 -3.06
CA PHE A 30 1.69 1.14 -4.53
C PHE A 30 3.04 1.43 -5.18
N GLY A 31 3.38 0.66 -6.21
CA GLY A 31 4.69 0.68 -6.88
C GLY A 31 5.05 -0.70 -7.44
N PRO A 32 6.34 -0.96 -7.70
CA PRO A 32 7.47 -0.04 -7.55
C PRO A 32 7.47 1.05 -8.65
N PHE A 33 7.95 2.25 -8.30
CA PHE A 33 8.17 3.36 -9.23
C PHE A 33 9.66 3.59 -9.50
N MET A 34 9.98 4.11 -10.69
CA MET A 34 11.37 4.42 -11.05
C MET A 34 11.86 5.71 -10.40
N SER A 35 10.95 6.63 -10.05
CA SER A 35 11.27 7.94 -9.47
C SER A 35 10.24 8.40 -8.45
N ALA A 36 10.65 9.29 -7.54
CA ALA A 36 9.75 9.90 -6.56
C ALA A 36 8.66 10.73 -7.24
N GLU A 37 9.00 11.42 -8.33
CA GLU A 37 8.07 12.26 -9.08
C GLU A 37 7.00 11.44 -9.79
N GLU A 38 7.34 10.24 -10.28
CA GLU A 38 6.36 9.30 -10.84
C GLU A 38 5.40 8.79 -9.77
N ALA A 39 5.93 8.39 -8.62
CA ALA A 39 5.11 7.98 -7.48
C ALA A 39 4.17 9.11 -7.02
N ASP A 40 4.67 10.35 -6.93
CA ASP A 40 3.87 11.49 -6.49
C ASP A 40 2.75 11.86 -7.47
N ARG A 41 3.01 11.78 -8.78
CA ARG A 41 1.97 11.99 -9.81
C ARG A 41 0.86 10.93 -9.74
N SER A 42 1.20 9.68 -9.42
CA SER A 42 0.24 8.58 -9.33
C SER A 42 -0.54 8.58 -7.99
N LYS A 43 0.06 9.15 -6.93
CA LYS A 43 -0.47 9.16 -5.56
C LYS A 43 -1.93 9.61 -5.46
N ALA A 44 -2.30 10.68 -6.18
CA ALA A 44 -3.65 11.24 -6.12
C ALA A 44 -4.72 10.25 -6.61
N GLY A 45 -4.41 9.46 -7.66
CA GLY A 45 -5.34 8.45 -8.18
C GLY A 45 -5.61 7.34 -7.16
N TYR A 46 -4.57 6.85 -6.47
CA TYR A 46 -4.76 5.83 -5.44
C TYR A 46 -5.56 6.33 -4.23
N ILE A 47 -5.39 7.60 -3.84
CA ILE A 47 -6.20 8.21 -2.79
C ILE A 47 -7.67 8.25 -3.23
N GLU A 48 -7.93 8.74 -4.44
CA GLU A 48 -9.28 8.85 -4.99
C GLU A 48 -9.96 7.47 -5.09
N ASP A 49 -9.26 6.45 -5.56
CA ASP A 49 -9.77 5.07 -5.64
C ASP A 49 -10.16 4.53 -4.24
N LEU A 50 -9.28 4.70 -3.25
CA LEU A 50 -9.54 4.25 -1.87
C LEU A 50 -10.74 4.98 -1.24
N GLU A 51 -10.86 6.29 -1.48
CA GLU A 51 -11.98 7.09 -0.98
C GLU A 51 -13.30 6.73 -1.67
N GLN A 52 -13.28 6.44 -2.98
CA GLN A 52 -14.45 5.95 -3.71
C GLN A 52 -14.91 4.57 -3.23
N GLU A 53 -13.98 3.72 -2.78
CA GLU A 53 -14.29 2.43 -2.13
C GLU A 53 -14.80 2.59 -0.69
N GLY A 54 -14.85 3.81 -0.16
CA GLY A 54 -15.38 4.12 1.17
C GLY A 54 -14.33 4.10 2.28
N SER A 55 -13.03 3.99 1.95
CA SER A 55 -11.95 4.12 2.93
C SER A 55 -11.62 5.58 3.18
N GLN A 56 -11.43 5.97 4.44
CA GLN A 56 -10.93 7.31 4.76
C GLN A 56 -9.40 7.28 4.84
N VAL A 57 -8.72 8.09 4.01
CA VAL A 57 -7.25 8.23 4.06
C VAL A 57 -6.84 9.08 5.27
N MET A 58 -5.94 8.54 6.09
CA MET A 58 -5.31 9.22 7.21
C MET A 58 -4.09 10.02 6.75
N PHE A 59 -3.23 9.40 5.93
CA PHE A 59 -2.12 10.08 5.26
C PHE A 59 -1.65 9.30 4.04
N ALA A 60 -0.95 9.99 3.14
CA ALA A 60 -0.24 9.39 2.02
C ALA A 60 1.15 10.01 1.87
N GLN A 61 2.17 9.19 1.63
CA GLN A 61 3.54 9.65 1.42
C GLN A 61 4.27 8.86 0.33
N VAL A 62 5.19 9.53 -0.37
CA VAL A 62 6.15 8.88 -1.25
C VAL A 62 7.43 8.60 -0.46
N LYS A 63 7.95 7.37 -0.54
CA LYS A 63 9.17 6.97 0.16
C LYS A 63 9.97 5.95 -0.62
N TRP A 64 11.29 5.99 -0.47
CA TRP A 64 12.18 4.93 -0.95
C TRP A 64 12.24 3.82 0.10
N CYS A 65 11.61 2.68 -0.17
CA CYS A 65 11.54 1.58 0.78
C CYS A 65 11.36 0.23 0.10
N GLN A 66 11.48 -0.83 0.90
CA GLN A 66 11.08 -2.19 0.54
C GLN A 66 9.91 -2.56 1.45
N PRO A 67 8.66 -2.49 0.98
CA PRO A 67 7.51 -2.86 1.79
C PRO A 67 7.58 -4.36 2.16
N PRO A 68 7.14 -4.75 3.36
CA PRO A 68 7.07 -6.17 3.71
C PRO A 68 5.92 -6.87 2.98
N GLU A 69 4.81 -6.16 2.75
CA GLU A 69 3.60 -6.60 2.05
C GLU A 69 2.94 -5.40 1.37
N LEU A 70 2.14 -5.63 0.32
CA LEU A 70 1.42 -4.55 -0.38
C LEU A 70 0.26 -3.97 0.43
N THR A 71 -0.34 -4.79 1.31
CA THR A 71 -1.45 -4.38 2.17
C THR A 71 -1.23 -4.94 3.56
N ILE A 72 -1.03 -4.07 4.54
CA ILE A 72 -0.88 -4.44 5.95
C ILE A 72 -2.14 -4.00 6.68
N VAL A 73 -2.91 -4.94 7.23
CA VAL A 73 -4.13 -4.67 7.99
C VAL A 73 -3.83 -4.74 9.49
N GLU A 74 -3.96 -3.63 10.21
CA GLU A 74 -3.87 -3.62 11.66
C GLU A 74 -5.12 -4.28 12.27
N HIS A 75 -4.99 -5.52 12.73
CA HIS A 75 -6.04 -6.17 13.50
C HIS A 75 -6.07 -5.61 14.93
N GLN A 76 -7.18 -4.94 15.29
CA GLN A 76 -7.49 -4.59 16.68
C GLN A 76 -7.72 -5.90 17.47
N VAL A 77 -6.72 -6.36 18.22
CA VAL A 77 -6.90 -7.49 19.13
C VAL A 77 -7.72 -6.98 20.31
N PHE A 78 -9.02 -7.24 20.32
CA PHE A 78 -9.84 -7.05 21.51
C PHE A 78 -9.40 -8.08 22.56
N SER A 79 -8.47 -7.71 23.44
CA SER A 79 -8.26 -8.47 24.68
C SER A 79 -9.55 -8.39 25.49
N LYS A 80 -10.30 -9.50 25.52
CA LYS A 80 -11.35 -9.69 26.53
C LYS A 80 -10.68 -9.66 27.90
N GLY A 81 -10.96 -8.62 28.68
CA GLY A 81 -10.75 -8.59 30.12
C GLY A 81 -11.77 -9.46 30.85
#